data_AF-A0AAD0FQF4-F1
#
_entry.id   AF-A0AAD0FQF4-F1
#
_cell.length_a   1.000
_cell.length_b   1.000
_cell.length_c   1.000
_cell.angle_alpha   90.00
_cell.angle_beta   90.00
_cell.angle_gamma   90.00
#
_symmetry.space_group_name_H-M   'P 1'
#
loop_
_entity.id
_entity.type
_entity.pdbx_description
1 polymer ?
#
loop_
_entity_poly.entity_id
_entity_poly.type
_entity_poly.pdbx_seq_one_letter_code
_entity_poly.pdbx_strand_id
1 'polypeptide(L)'
;MTLNNHRHLDTRLLTECDAWNGGEGEYMGAPLLIRYRSQLTRNVDLSNHPHLIIAQWSYSEHPSGMPSPDELIAMNNFEAALVDEVERDVLGVLVAVITNAGVRKWVFYAKNAEQFDQRFNTIAIKHPSETSAPEIWFDPGWSHFFQDIVPEDGL
;
A
#
# COMPACT_ATOMS: atom_id res chain seq x y z
N MET A 1 -24.70 -34.22 5.85
CA MET A 1 -24.77 -32.94 5.12
C MET A 1 -23.64 -32.08 5.63
N THR A 2 -22.56 -31.99 4.88
CA THR A 2 -21.39 -31.18 5.23
C THR A 2 -21.73 -29.74 4.82
N LEU A 3 -21.95 -28.87 5.80
CA LEU A 3 -22.12 -27.43 5.56
C LEU A 3 -20.77 -26.88 5.08
N ASN A 4 -20.67 -26.61 3.78
CA ASN A 4 -19.62 -25.78 3.20
C ASN A 4 -19.72 -24.39 3.82
N ASN A 5 -18.88 -24.14 4.81
CA ASN A 5 -18.76 -22.84 5.44
C ASN A 5 -17.87 -21.97 4.56
N HIS A 6 -18.44 -21.41 3.49
CA HIS A 6 -17.81 -20.33 2.73
C HIS A 6 -17.75 -19.13 3.68
N ARG A 7 -16.61 -18.93 4.33
CA ARG A 7 -16.30 -17.68 5.03
C ARG A 7 -16.27 -16.59 3.97
N HIS A 8 -17.41 -15.94 3.74
CA HIS A 8 -17.41 -14.65 3.07
C HIS A 8 -16.55 -13.70 3.90
N LEU A 9 -15.58 -13.06 3.23
CA LEU A 9 -14.89 -11.89 3.75
C LEU A 9 -15.89 -10.98 4.45
N ASP A 10 -15.58 -10.60 5.69
CA ASP A 10 -16.08 -9.32 6.17
C ASP A 10 -15.18 -8.27 5.53
N THR A 11 -15.51 -7.85 4.30
CA THR A 11 -14.79 -6.77 3.57
C THR A 11 -14.67 -5.50 4.41
N ARG A 12 -15.48 -5.37 5.47
CA ARG A 12 -15.34 -4.38 6.53
C ARG A 12 -13.96 -4.40 7.18
N LEU A 13 -13.37 -5.56 7.48
CA LEU A 13 -12.05 -5.63 8.13
C LEU A 13 -10.95 -4.96 7.30
N LEU A 14 -11.03 -5.01 5.96
CA LEU A 14 -10.04 -4.42 5.07
C LEU A 14 -10.10 -2.90 5.01
N THR A 15 -11.26 -2.29 5.25
CA THR A 15 -11.46 -0.83 5.19
C THR A 15 -11.69 -0.19 6.56
N GLU A 16 -12.07 -0.97 7.58
CA GLU A 16 -12.31 -0.52 8.95
C GLU A 16 -11.10 -0.76 9.88
N CYS A 17 -10.13 -1.61 9.50
CA CYS A 17 -8.83 -1.69 10.19
C CYS A 17 -7.97 -0.46 9.88
N ASP A 18 -8.14 0.62 10.64
CA ASP A 18 -7.33 1.85 10.53
C ASP A 18 -6.17 1.89 11.55
N ALA A 19 -5.77 0.72 12.09
CA ALA A 19 -4.65 0.64 13.01
C ALA A 19 -3.34 0.49 12.25
N TRP A 20 -2.51 1.54 12.26
CA TRP A 20 -1.20 1.57 11.63
C TRP A 20 -0.08 1.48 12.67
N ASN A 21 0.92 0.63 12.40
CA ASN A 21 2.22 0.70 13.06
C ASN A 21 3.16 1.57 12.21
N GLY A 22 4.03 2.31 12.89
CA GLY A 22 5.09 3.11 12.26
C GLY A 22 6.46 2.68 12.76
N GLY A 23 7.46 2.83 11.90
CA GLY A 23 8.86 2.58 12.23
C GLY A 23 9.77 3.54 11.47
N GLU A 24 10.91 3.83 12.09
CA GLU A 24 11.98 4.63 11.51
C GLU A 24 13.28 3.84 11.56
N GLY A 25 14.17 4.04 10.59
CA GLY A 25 15.45 3.36 10.54
C GLY A 25 16.35 3.88 9.43
N GLU A 26 17.30 3.05 9.02
CA GLU A 26 18.21 3.32 7.92
C GLU A 26 18.27 2.08 7.03
N TYR A 27 18.22 2.28 5.71
CA TYR A 27 18.38 1.23 4.72
C TYR A 27 19.35 1.72 3.65
N MET A 28 20.40 0.94 3.40
CA MET A 28 21.44 1.24 2.41
C MET A 28 22.09 2.62 2.59
N GLY A 29 22.27 3.09 3.83
CA GLY A 29 22.88 4.40 4.12
C GLY A 29 21.92 5.59 4.02
N ALA A 30 20.63 5.34 3.75
CA ALA A 30 19.60 6.38 3.64
C ALA A 30 18.52 6.19 4.70
N PRO A 31 17.93 7.28 5.23
CA PRO A 31 16.81 7.20 6.16
C PRO A 31 15.63 6.40 5.59
N LEU A 32 15.00 5.62 6.46
CA LEU A 32 13.82 4.81 6.17
C LEU A 32 12.68 5.22 7.10
N LEU A 33 11.55 5.60 6.54
CA LEU A 33 10.27 5.69 7.25
C LEU A 33 9.33 4.65 6.67
N ILE A 34 8.69 3.88 7.54
CA ILE A 34 7.70 2.88 7.14
C ILE A 34 6.47 2.98 8.03
N ARG A 35 5.30 2.82 7.42
CA ARG A 35 4.06 2.51 8.14
C ARG A 35 3.32 1.40 7.46
N TYR A 36 2.67 0.53 8.24
CA TYR A 36 1.93 -0.61 7.73
C TYR A 36 0.69 -0.90 8.59
N ARG A 37 -0.33 -1.53 8.00
CA ARG A 37 -1.55 -1.91 8.74
C ARG A 37 -1.24 -3.05 9.72
N SER A 38 -1.45 -2.81 11.00
CA SER A 38 -1.07 -3.74 12.08
C SER A 38 -2.07 -4.87 12.33
N GLN A 39 -3.33 -4.69 11.93
CA GLN A 39 -4.40 -5.66 12.19
C GLN A 39 -4.65 -6.62 11.03
N LEU A 40 -3.95 -6.44 9.90
CA LEU A 40 -3.96 -7.42 8.83
C LEU A 40 -3.15 -8.63 9.29
N THR A 41 -3.83 -9.73 9.58
CA THR A 41 -3.22 -10.99 10.00
C THR A 41 -3.48 -12.08 8.97
N ARG A 42 -2.66 -13.14 8.99
CA ARG A 42 -2.84 -14.32 8.11
C ARG A 42 -4.16 -15.06 8.32
N ASN A 43 -4.91 -14.72 9.38
CA ASN A 43 -6.21 -15.31 9.69
C ASN A 43 -7.38 -14.65 8.94
N VAL A 44 -7.14 -13.49 8.32
CA VAL A 44 -8.08 -12.85 7.40
C VAL A 44 -8.00 -13.55 6.05
N ASP A 45 -9.14 -13.85 5.43
CA ASP A 45 -9.16 -14.41 4.08
C ASP A 45 -8.82 -13.33 3.06
N LEU A 46 -7.54 -13.16 2.76
CA LEU A 46 -7.04 -12.15 1.81
C LEU A 46 -6.96 -12.68 0.37
N SER A 47 -7.46 -13.90 0.12
CA SER A 47 -7.30 -14.61 -1.15
C SER A 47 -7.93 -13.91 -2.35
N ASN A 48 -8.92 -13.03 -2.11
CA ASN A 48 -9.57 -12.27 -3.16
C ASN A 48 -8.77 -11.07 -3.67
N HIS A 49 -7.62 -10.76 -3.06
CA HIS A 49 -6.72 -9.67 -3.50
C HIS A 49 -5.33 -10.21 -3.81
N PRO A 50 -5.15 -10.99 -4.89
CA PRO A 50 -3.90 -11.70 -5.13
C PRO A 50 -2.83 -10.86 -5.85
N HIS A 51 -3.12 -9.62 -6.20
CA HIS A 51 -2.20 -8.77 -6.95
C HIS A 51 -1.49 -7.79 -6.02
N LEU A 52 -0.18 -7.91 -5.91
CA LEU A 52 0.67 -6.90 -5.28
C LEU A 52 0.85 -5.75 -6.28
N ILE A 53 0.58 -4.54 -5.81
CA ILE A 53 0.78 -3.31 -6.57
C ILE A 53 1.70 -2.38 -5.79
N ILE A 54 2.75 -1.88 -6.42
CA ILE A 54 3.65 -0.88 -5.84
C ILE A 54 3.59 0.38 -6.70
N ALA A 55 2.91 1.39 -6.18
CA ALA A 55 2.94 2.74 -6.72
C ALA A 55 4.15 3.49 -6.13
N GLN A 56 4.82 4.29 -6.94
CA GLN A 56 5.99 5.06 -6.49
C GLN A 56 5.96 6.50 -6.99
N TRP A 57 6.52 7.38 -6.17
CA TRP A 57 6.74 8.78 -6.47
C TRP A 57 8.16 9.15 -6.07
N SER A 58 8.95 9.58 -7.05
CA SER A 58 10.31 10.08 -6.85
C SER A 58 10.30 11.57 -6.52
N TYR A 59 11.09 12.00 -5.54
CA TYR A 59 11.16 13.39 -5.12
C TYR A 59 12.61 13.86 -5.04
N SER A 60 12.80 15.18 -5.04
CA SER A 60 14.14 15.73 -4.89
C SER A 60 14.55 15.58 -3.43
N GLU A 61 15.55 14.73 -3.16
CA GLU A 61 16.02 14.50 -1.80
C GLU A 61 16.43 15.82 -1.13
N HIS A 62 15.71 16.19 -0.06
CA HIS A 62 16.19 17.20 0.87
C HIS A 62 17.47 16.68 1.56
N PRO A 63 18.38 17.53 2.09
CA PRO A 63 19.57 17.05 2.82
C PRO A 63 19.31 16.02 3.94
N SER A 64 18.08 15.93 4.41
CA SER A 64 17.61 14.91 5.37
C SER A 64 17.23 13.56 4.75
N GLY A 65 17.34 13.38 3.43
CA GLY A 65 16.90 12.18 2.70
C GLY A 65 15.38 11.98 2.63
N MET A 66 14.60 13.00 3.00
CA MET A 66 13.14 12.98 3.09
C MET A 66 12.49 13.98 2.14
N PRO A 67 11.20 13.83 1.79
CA PRO A 67 10.48 14.84 1.02
C PRO A 67 10.44 16.18 1.75
N SER A 68 10.42 17.27 0.99
CA SER A 68 10.08 18.58 1.54
C SER A 68 8.64 18.61 2.07
N PRO A 69 8.27 19.57 2.96
CA PRO A 69 6.90 19.70 3.44
C PRO A 69 5.85 19.83 2.32
N ASP A 70 6.16 20.57 1.25
CA ASP A 70 5.25 20.76 0.12
C ASP A 70 5.07 19.47 -0.70
N GLU A 71 6.16 18.73 -0.93
CA GLU A 71 6.11 17.40 -1.56
C GLU A 71 5.30 16.41 -0.70
N LEU A 72 5.50 16.44 0.62
CA LEU A 72 4.77 15.58 1.55
C LEU A 72 3.25 15.87 1.51
N ILE A 73 2.85 17.14 1.42
CA ILE A 73 1.43 17.53 1.26
C ILE A 73 0.88 16.98 -0.06
N ALA A 74 1.62 17.14 -1.17
CA ALA A 74 1.19 16.62 -2.47
C ALA A 74 1.05 15.09 -2.48
N MET A 75 2.02 14.39 -1.87
CA MET A 75 2.00 12.93 -1.72
C MET A 75 0.84 12.44 -0.86
N ASN A 76 0.54 13.14 0.24
CA ASN A 76 -0.60 12.79 1.10
C ASN A 76 -1.95 13.02 0.38
N ASN A 77 -2.07 14.08 -0.42
CA ASN A 77 -3.27 14.32 -1.23
C ASN A 77 -3.46 13.25 -2.30
N PHE A 78 -2.38 12.83 -2.96
CA PHE A 78 -2.39 11.73 -3.92
C PHE A 78 -2.77 10.40 -3.28
N GLU A 79 -2.16 10.08 -2.14
CA GLU A 79 -2.47 8.89 -1.35
C GLU A 79 -3.96 8.85 -0.98
N ALA A 80 -4.49 9.94 -0.41
CA ALA A 80 -5.90 10.03 -0.04
C ALA A 80 -6.82 9.83 -1.26
N ALA A 81 -6.54 10.51 -2.38
CA ALA A 81 -7.33 10.37 -3.60
C ALA A 81 -7.30 8.95 -4.18
N LEU A 82 -6.15 8.28 -4.12
CA LEU A 82 -6.00 6.90 -4.59
C LEU A 82 -6.72 5.92 -3.66
N VAL A 83 -6.53 6.05 -2.34
CA VAL A 83 -7.21 5.23 -1.32
C VAL A 83 -8.72 5.36 -1.45
N ASP A 84 -9.25 6.58 -1.52
CA ASP A 84 -10.69 6.83 -1.68
C ASP A 84 -11.25 6.15 -2.93
N GLU A 85 -10.49 6.13 -4.03
CA GLU A 85 -10.93 5.57 -5.30
C GLU A 85 -10.85 4.03 -5.37
N VAL A 86 -9.89 3.40 -4.67
CA VAL A 86 -9.69 1.94 -4.74
C VAL A 86 -10.27 1.18 -3.55
N GLU A 87 -10.42 1.81 -2.37
CA GLU A 87 -10.98 1.16 -1.18
C GLU A 87 -12.51 1.25 -1.12
N ARG A 88 -13.15 2.23 -1.79
CA ARG A 88 -14.62 2.42 -1.80
C ARG A 88 -15.45 1.19 -2.19
N ASP A 89 -14.93 0.35 -3.07
CA ASP A 89 -15.52 -0.93 -3.49
C ASP A 89 -14.57 -2.10 -3.22
N VAL A 90 -13.55 -1.84 -2.39
CA VAL A 90 -12.53 -2.79 -1.96
C VAL A 90 -11.84 -3.43 -3.16
N LEU A 91 -11.61 -2.67 -4.23
CA LEU A 91 -10.83 -3.09 -5.39
C LEU A 91 -9.37 -3.29 -5.00
N GLY A 92 -8.82 -2.32 -4.29
CA GLY A 92 -7.48 -2.34 -3.72
C GLY A 92 -7.53 -1.98 -2.24
N VAL A 93 -6.48 -2.31 -1.50
CA VAL A 93 -6.30 -1.93 -0.09
C VAL A 93 -4.87 -1.48 0.09
N LEU A 94 -4.65 -0.29 0.66
CA LEU A 94 -3.32 0.20 1.01
C LEU A 94 -2.85 -0.52 2.28
N VAL A 95 -1.72 -1.22 2.20
CA VAL A 95 -1.21 -2.03 3.31
C VAL A 95 0.04 -1.45 3.93
N ALA A 96 0.84 -0.71 3.16
CA ALA A 96 2.05 -0.06 3.66
C ALA A 96 2.43 1.18 2.85
N VAL A 97 3.16 2.09 3.50
CA VAL A 97 3.84 3.22 2.87
C VAL A 97 5.27 3.28 3.35
N ILE A 98 6.20 3.38 2.39
CA ILE A 98 7.63 3.30 2.62
C ILE A 98 8.29 4.52 2.00
N THR A 99 9.10 5.25 2.75
CA THR A 99 9.89 6.38 2.26
C THR A 99 11.36 6.10 2.52
N ASN A 100 12.16 6.05 1.46
CA ASN A 100 13.59 5.79 1.53
C ASN A 100 14.27 6.25 0.24
N ALA A 101 15.48 6.82 0.35
CA ALA A 101 16.35 7.15 -0.79
C ALA A 101 15.62 7.90 -1.94
N GLY A 102 14.95 9.00 -1.62
CA GLY A 102 14.34 9.87 -2.63
C GLY A 102 13.06 9.31 -3.25
N VAL A 103 12.54 8.20 -2.74
CA VAL A 103 11.32 7.56 -3.25
C VAL A 103 10.34 7.32 -2.12
N ARG A 104 9.07 7.62 -2.38
CA ARG A 104 7.95 7.17 -1.56
C ARG A 104 7.16 6.12 -2.33
N LYS A 105 6.90 4.99 -1.68
CA LYS A 105 6.18 3.83 -2.22
C LYS A 105 4.90 3.62 -1.44
N TRP A 106 3.82 3.30 -2.16
CA TRP A 106 2.56 2.83 -1.62
C TRP A 106 2.34 1.40 -2.07
N VAL A 107 2.22 0.51 -1.08
CA VAL A 107 2.05 -0.92 -1.30
C VAL A 107 0.57 -1.23 -1.15
N PHE A 108 -0.04 -1.72 -2.22
CA PHE A 108 -1.43 -2.15 -2.25
C PHE A 108 -1.54 -3.64 -2.58
N TYR A 109 -2.64 -4.24 -2.15
CA TYR A 109 -3.12 -5.50 -2.72
C TYR A 109 -4.48 -5.29 -3.38
N ALA A 110 -4.67 -5.87 -4.58
CA ALA A 110 -5.85 -5.65 -5.41
C ALA A 110 -6.50 -6.94 -5.90
N LYS A 111 -7.83 -6.90 -6.08
CA LYS A 111 -8.63 -7.99 -6.68
C LYS A 111 -8.40 -8.14 -8.18
N ASN A 112 -8.17 -7.02 -8.85
CA ASN A 112 -7.99 -6.95 -10.29
C ASN A 112 -6.95 -5.88 -10.62
N ALA A 113 -5.79 -6.32 -11.13
CA ALA A 113 -4.67 -5.45 -11.45
C ALA A 113 -4.99 -4.43 -12.57
N GLU A 114 -5.72 -4.85 -13.60
CA GLU A 114 -6.06 -3.99 -14.75
C GLU A 114 -6.99 -2.85 -14.34
N GLN A 115 -8.03 -3.15 -13.55
CA GLN A 115 -8.93 -2.13 -13.02
C GLN A 115 -8.21 -1.19 -12.05
N PHE A 116 -7.29 -1.72 -11.23
CA PHE A 116 -6.47 -0.89 -10.35
C PHE A 116 -5.64 0.10 -11.17
N ASP A 117 -4.92 -0.38 -12.19
CA ASP A 117 -4.06 0.45 -13.05
C ASP A 117 -4.86 1.55 -13.77
N GLN A 118 -6.06 1.24 -14.27
CA GLN A 118 -6.96 2.24 -14.88
C GLN A 118 -7.36 3.35 -13.90
N ARG A 119 -7.69 3.00 -12.64
CA ARG A 119 -8.03 3.98 -11.60
C ARG A 119 -6.81 4.77 -11.15
N PHE A 120 -5.67 4.11 -10.97
CA PHE A 120 -4.40 4.74 -10.68
C PHE A 120 -4.08 5.82 -11.72
N ASN A 121 -4.14 5.49 -13.01
CA ASN A 121 -3.85 6.43 -14.10
C ASN A 121 -4.82 7.63 -14.09
N THR A 122 -6.10 7.41 -13.75
CA THR A 122 -7.09 8.49 -13.61
C THR A 122 -6.75 9.46 -12.47
N ILE A 123 -6.20 8.96 -11.37
CA ILE A 123 -5.73 9.78 -10.25
C ILE A 123 -4.40 10.45 -10.60
N ALA A 124 -3.41 9.70 -11.09
CA ALA A 124 -2.08 10.21 -11.42
C ALA A 124 -2.11 11.40 -12.39
N ILE A 125 -3.00 11.40 -13.40
CA ILE A 125 -3.16 12.54 -14.33
C ILE A 125 -3.55 13.85 -13.62
N LYS A 126 -4.25 13.78 -12.47
CA LYS A 126 -4.67 14.95 -11.69
C LYS A 126 -3.60 15.46 -10.74
N HIS A 127 -2.55 14.67 -10.53
CA HIS A 127 -1.41 14.99 -9.68
C HIS A 127 -0.16 15.05 -10.56
N PRO A 128 0.06 16.14 -11.32
CA PRO A 128 1.21 16.25 -12.22
C PRO A 128 2.50 16.16 -11.40
N SER A 129 3.07 14.97 -11.39
CA SER A 129 4.17 14.58 -10.52
C SER A 129 4.95 13.42 -11.14
N GLU A 130 6.13 13.18 -10.60
CA GLU A 130 7.06 12.10 -10.95
C GLU A 130 6.55 10.69 -10.54
N THR A 131 5.23 10.48 -10.53
CA THR A 131 4.64 9.16 -10.34
C THR A 131 4.89 8.31 -11.58
N SER A 132 5.52 7.16 -11.42
CA SER A 132 5.62 6.18 -12.50
C SER A 132 4.37 5.31 -12.55
N ALA A 133 4.20 4.59 -13.67
CA ALA A 133 3.28 3.46 -13.70
C ALA A 133 3.57 2.51 -12.52
N PRO A 134 2.54 1.90 -11.91
CA PRO A 134 2.74 1.02 -10.78
C PRO A 134 3.38 -0.30 -11.24
N GLU A 135 4.22 -0.85 -10.40
CA GLU A 135 4.73 -2.20 -10.61
C GLU A 135 3.70 -3.22 -10.07
N ILE A 136 3.50 -4.31 -10.80
CA ILE A 136 2.41 -5.27 -10.56
C ILE A 136 2.98 -6.69 -10.54
N TRP A 137 2.65 -7.44 -9.48
CA TRP A 137 2.99 -8.85 -9.35
C TRP A 137 1.79 -9.67 -8.90
N PHE A 138 1.86 -10.98 -9.17
CA PHE A 138 0.92 -11.94 -8.62
C PHE A 138 1.51 -12.54 -7.33
N ASP A 139 0.94 -12.16 -6.18
CA ASP A 139 1.34 -12.58 -4.84
C ASP A 139 0.10 -12.97 -4.02
N PRO A 140 -0.57 -14.09 -4.36
CA PRO A 140 -1.79 -14.54 -3.66
C PRO A 140 -1.54 -14.90 -2.19
N GLY A 141 -0.29 -15.14 -1.80
CA GLY A 141 0.11 -15.46 -0.43
C GLY A 141 0.39 -14.24 0.43
N TRP A 142 0.33 -13.03 -0.14
CA TRP A 142 0.68 -11.78 0.55
C TRP A 142 2.08 -11.84 1.17
N SER A 143 3.00 -12.51 0.47
CA SER A 143 4.35 -12.79 0.95
C SER A 143 5.11 -11.49 1.17
N HIS A 144 4.98 -10.53 0.24
CA HIS A 144 5.67 -9.25 0.37
C HIS A 144 5.24 -8.50 1.64
N PHE A 145 3.93 -8.44 1.91
CA PHE A 145 3.45 -7.80 3.12
C PHE A 145 3.88 -8.54 4.40
N PHE A 146 3.64 -9.84 4.49
CA PHE A 146 3.84 -10.57 5.74
C PHE A 146 5.28 -11.01 6.02
N GLN A 147 6.18 -10.95 5.04
CA GLN A 147 7.57 -11.40 5.20
C GLN A 147 8.57 -10.24 5.05
N ASP A 148 8.29 -9.27 4.18
CA ASP A 148 9.26 -8.19 3.89
C ASP A 148 8.94 -6.88 4.65
N ILE A 149 7.67 -6.67 5.02
CA ILE A 149 7.18 -5.40 5.61
C ILE A 149 6.87 -5.56 7.10
N VAL A 150 6.08 -6.57 7.45
CA VAL A 150 5.68 -6.80 8.84
C VAL A 150 6.83 -7.49 9.60
N PRO A 151 7.35 -6.91 10.70
CA PRO A 151 8.36 -7.57 11.53
C PRO A 151 7.85 -8.89 12.12
N GLU A 152 8.74 -9.86 12.35
CA GLU A 152 8.37 -11.16 12.94
C GLU A 152 7.65 -11.04 14.30
N ASP A 153 7.95 -10.00 15.09
CA ASP A 153 7.30 -9.73 16.38
C ASP A 153 5.88 -9.13 16.25
N GLY A 154 5.41 -8.85 15.03
CA GLY A 154 4.10 -8.26 14.72
C GLY A 154 3.06 -9.23 14.16
N LEU A 155 3.34 -10.54 14.16
CA LEU A 155 2.47 -11.62 13.68
C LEU A 155 1.80 -12.42 14.79
#